data_AF-A0A6N8QYW4-F1
#
_entry.id   AF-A0A6N8QYW4-F1
#
_cell.length_a   1.000
_cell.length_b   1.000
_cell.length_c   1.000
_cell.angle_alpha   90.00
_cell.angle_beta   90.00
_cell.angle_gamma   90.00
#
_symmetry.space_group_name_H-M   'P 1'
#
loop_
_entity.id
_entity.type
_entity.pdbx_description
1 polymer ?
#
loop_
_entity_poly.entity_id
_entity_poly.type
_entity_poly.pdbx_seq_one_letter_code
_entity_poly.pdbx_strand_id
1 'polypeptide(L)' 'MCNNTRPDAAAEAIKTLIDALIDISVIADKAHKYATSETEYAGAFVPHSLAVMQFSADMALNEARAILIADCENGGGYA' A
#
# COMPACT_ATOMS: atom_id res chain seq x y z
N MET A 1 -3.46 1.61 35.58
CA MET A 1 -3.00 2.06 34.25
C MET A 1 -2.48 0.85 33.50
N CYS A 2 -3.34 0.20 32.71
CA CYS A 2 -2.94 -0.88 31.82
C CYS A 2 -2.70 -0.24 30.46
N ASN A 3 -1.43 -0.13 30.06
CA ASN A 3 -1.07 0.25 28.70
C ASN A 3 -1.31 -0.98 27.83
N ASN A 4 -2.50 -1.09 27.24
CA ASN A 4 -2.75 -2.05 26.19
C ASN A 4 -1.89 -1.64 24.98
N THR A 5 -0.72 -2.25 24.84
CA THR A 5 0.21 -2.10 23.70
C THR A 5 -0.33 -2.72 22.41
N ARG A 6 -1.65 -2.88 22.29
CA ARG A 6 -2.27 -3.35 21.04
C ARG A 6 -2.21 -2.16 20.09
N PRO A 7 -1.45 -2.25 18.97
CA PRO A 7 -1.45 -1.17 18.01
C PRO A 7 -2.88 -0.97 17.53
N ASP A 8 -3.29 0.30 17.52
CA ASP A 8 -4.60 0.72 17.02
C ASP A 8 -4.78 0.16 15.61
N ALA A 9 -5.86 -0.58 15.37
CA ALA A 9 -6.07 -1.25 14.08
C ALA A 9 -6.16 -0.23 12.94
N ALA A 10 -6.66 0.97 13.21
CA ALA A 10 -6.63 2.07 12.25
C ALA A 10 -5.20 2.53 11.97
N ALA A 11 -4.33 2.66 12.98
CA ALA A 11 -2.91 2.95 12.79
C ALA A 11 -2.19 1.87 11.95
N GLU A 12 -2.46 0.59 12.17
CA GLU A 12 -1.88 -0.49 11.35
C GLU A 12 -2.39 -0.45 9.90
N ALA A 13 -3.69 -0.27 9.69
CA ALA A 13 -4.25 -0.11 8.35
C ALA A 13 -3.67 1.11 7.62
N ILE A 14 -3.50 2.24 8.31
CA ILE A 14 -2.87 3.44 7.75
C ILE A 14 -1.41 3.17 7.38
N LYS A 15 -0.65 2.48 8.24
CA LYS A 15 0.73 2.11 7.97
C LYS A 15 0.86 1.24 6.73
N THR A 16 0.03 0.20 6.61
CA THR A 16 -0.03 -0.66 5.40
C THR A 16 -0.28 0.15 4.13
N LEU A 17 -1.20 1.12 4.19
CA LEU A 17 -1.46 2.00 3.04
C LEU A 17 -0.30 2.94 2.73
N ILE A 18 0.38 3.48 3.75
CA ILE A 18 1.55 4.35 3.57
C ILE A 18 2.71 3.58 2.92
N ASP A 19 2.99 2.36 3.38
CA ASP A 19 4.06 1.53 2.80
C ASP A 19 3.80 1.28 1.31
N ALA A 20 2.56 0.95 0.94
CA ALA A 20 2.17 0.77 -0.46
C ALA A 20 2.27 2.07 -1.29
N LEU A 21 1.93 3.22 -0.72
CA LEU A 21 2.07 4.52 -1.39
C LEU A 21 3.54 4.86 -1.66
N ILE A 22 4.44 4.51 -0.75
CA ILE A 22 5.89 4.68 -0.93
C ILE A 22 6.38 3.81 -2.10
N ASP A 23 6.01 2.54 -2.11
CA ASP A 23 6.38 1.62 -3.19
C ASP A 23 5.85 2.08 -4.55
N ILE A 24 4.58 2.49 -4.61
CA ILE A 24 3.98 3.05 -5.82
C ILE A 24 4.73 4.30 -6.28
N SER A 25 5.08 5.20 -5.35
CA SER A 25 5.83 6.42 -5.69
C SER A 25 7.21 6.11 -6.29
N VAL A 26 7.94 5.15 -5.72
CA VAL A 26 9.24 4.71 -6.23
C VAL A 26 9.11 4.07 -7.62
N ILE A 27 8.08 3.25 -7.83
CA ILE A 27 7.83 2.61 -9.14
C ILE A 27 7.43 3.65 -10.18
N ALA A 28 6.59 4.62 -9.81
CA ALA A 28 6.18 5.71 -10.70
C ALA A 28 7.36 6.58 -11.15
N ASP A 29 8.27 6.94 -10.23
CA ASP A 29 9.48 7.71 -10.57
C ASP A 29 10.39 6.92 -11.55
N LYS A 30 10.58 5.62 -11.30
CA LYS A 30 11.31 4.75 -12.23
C LYS A 30 10.62 4.70 -13.59
N ALA A 31 9.32 4.43 -13.62
CA ALA A 31 8.54 4.35 -14.86
C ALA A 31 8.65 5.65 -15.66
N HIS A 32 8.57 6.79 -15.00
CA HIS A 32 8.70 8.10 -15.62
C HIS A 32 10.10 8.34 -16.22
N LYS A 33 11.16 7.96 -15.51
CA LYS A 33 12.55 8.05 -16.02
C LYS A 33 12.76 7.18 -17.25
N TYR A 34 12.24 5.94 -17.25
CA TYR A 34 12.36 5.06 -18.41
C TYR A 34 11.51 5.53 -19.59
N ALA A 35 10.30 6.05 -19.34
CA ALA A 35 9.43 6.59 -20.38
C ALA A 35 10.00 7.83 -21.09
N THR A 36 10.77 8.66 -20.36
CA THR A 36 11.36 9.89 -20.89
C THR A 36 12.80 9.71 -21.36
N SER A 37 13.45 8.58 -21.05
CA SER A 37 14.74 8.21 -21.63
C SER A 37 14.57 7.72 -23.07
N GLU A 38 15.40 8.20 -24.01
CA GLU A 38 15.41 7.76 -25.42
C GLU A 38 16.07 6.38 -25.58
N THR A 39 15.58 5.39 -24.82
CA THR A 39 16.09 4.01 -24.87
C THR A 39 14.98 3.07 -25.32
N GLU A 40 15.31 2.11 -26.19
CA GLU A 40 14.39 1.08 -26.72
C GLU A 40 13.72 0.22 -25.62
N TYR A 41 14.17 0.35 -24.37
CA TYR A 41 13.66 -0.35 -23.20
C TYR A 41 12.37 0.27 -22.60
N ALA A 42 11.95 1.45 -23.07
CA ALA A 42 10.76 2.15 -22.57
C ALA A 42 9.43 1.40 -22.83
N GLY A 43 9.36 0.59 -23.90
CA GLY A 43 8.11 -0.01 -24.37
C GLY A 43 7.50 -1.08 -23.44
N ALA A 44 8.33 -1.83 -22.71
CA ALA A 44 7.87 -2.89 -21.80
C ALA A 44 7.89 -2.48 -20.31
N PHE A 45 8.75 -1.52 -19.96
CA PHE A 45 8.95 -1.12 -18.57
C PHE A 45 7.75 -0.36 -18.00
N VAL A 46 7.14 0.53 -18.80
CA VAL A 46 6.00 1.35 -18.34
C VAL A 46 4.74 0.49 -18.09
N PRO A 47 4.30 -0.40 -19.01
CA PRO A 47 3.16 -1.28 -18.74
C PRO A 47 3.39 -2.21 -17.55
N HIS A 48 4.60 -2.77 -17.40
CA HIS A 48 4.93 -3.61 -16.26
C HIS A 48 4.86 -2.84 -14.94
N SER A 49 5.44 -1.64 -14.89
CA SER A 49 5.40 -0.76 -13.72
C SER A 49 3.97 -0.42 -13.32
N LEU A 50 3.10 -0.14 -14.29
CA LEU A 50 1.67 0.11 -14.05
C LEU A 50 0.97 -1.09 -13.42
N ALA A 51 1.24 -2.31 -13.90
CA ALA A 51 0.68 -3.53 -13.32
C ALA A 51 1.14 -3.76 -11.87
N VAL A 52 2.42 -3.50 -11.57
CA VAL A 52 2.95 -3.64 -10.21
C VAL A 52 2.34 -2.61 -9.25
N MET A 53 2.15 -1.36 -9.70
CA MET A 53 1.50 -0.33 -8.88
C MET A 53 0.04 -0.67 -8.56
N GLN A 54 -0.72 -1.17 -9.55
CA GLN A 54 -2.10 -1.63 -9.33
C GLN A 54 -2.15 -2.79 -8.34
N PHE A 55 -1.30 -3.80 -8.54
CA PHE A 55 -1.22 -4.95 -7.64
C PHE A 55 -0.87 -4.56 -6.20
N SER A 56 0.09 -3.64 -6.03
CA SER A 56 0.51 -3.15 -4.71
C SER A 56 -0.64 -2.40 -4.02
N ALA A 57 -1.37 -1.58 -4.76
CA ALA A 57 -2.54 -0.87 -4.24
C ALA A 57 -3.65 -1.84 -3.81
N ASP A 58 -4.00 -2.82 -4.66
CA ASP A 58 -5.07 -3.78 -4.38
C ASP A 58 -4.74 -4.66 -3.17
N MET A 59 -3.48 -5.10 -3.05
CA MET A 59 -3.01 -5.87 -1.90
C MET A 59 -3.14 -5.06 -0.61
N ALA A 60 -2.62 -3.84 -0.59
CA ALA A 60 -2.66 -2.99 0.59
C ALA A 60 -4.09 -2.61 1.00
N LEU A 61 -4.97 -2.35 0.04
CA LEU A 61 -6.38 -2.09 0.30
C LEU A 61 -7.07 -3.33 0.90
N ASN A 62 -6.78 -4.53 0.38
CA ASN A 62 -7.35 -5.76 0.91
C ASN A 62 -6.86 -6.07 2.33
N GLU A 63 -5.57 -5.86 2.60
CA GLU A 63 -4.99 -6.02 3.94
C GLU A 63 -5.53 -4.99 4.94
N ALA A 64 -5.53 -3.70 4.59
CA ALA A 64 -6.09 -2.64 5.42
C ALA A 64 -7.58 -2.90 5.72
N ARG A 65 -8.34 -3.35 4.72
CA ARG A 65 -9.75 -3.73 4.90
C ARG A 65 -9.90 -4.91 5.86
N ALA A 66 -9.08 -5.94 5.72
CA ALA A 66 -9.12 -7.10 6.60
C ALA A 66 -8.81 -6.71 8.07
N ILE A 67 -7.81 -5.84 8.27
CA ILE A 67 -7.46 -5.30 9.60
C ILE A 67 -8.65 -4.56 10.23
N LEU A 68 -9.28 -3.66 9.47
CA LEU A 68 -10.40 -2.86 9.96
C LEU A 68 -11.67 -3.70 10.23
N ILE A 69 -11.96 -4.69 9.38
CA ILE A 69 -13.07 -5.62 9.60
C ILE A 69 -12.83 -6.43 10.86
N ALA A 70 -11.64 -6.99 11.03
CA ALA A 70 -11.28 -7.74 12.23
C ALA A 70 -11.39 -6.87 13.48
N ASP A 71 -11.04 -5.59 13.42
CA ASP A 71 -11.22 -4.68 14.54
C ASP A 71 -12.69 -4.43 14.89
N CYS A 72 -13.54 -4.27 13.88
CA CYS A 72 -14.98 -4.11 14.05
C CYS A 72 -15.64 -5.37 14.67
N GLU A 73 -15.27 -6.55 14.20
CA GLU A 73 -15.81 -7.84 14.66
C GLU A 73 -15.33 -8.22 16.06
N ASN A 74 -14.11 -7.83 16.44
CA ASN A 74 -13.54 -8.11 17.77
C ASN A 74 -14.05 -7.18 18.88
N GLY A 75 -15.12 -6.42 18.62
CA GLY A 75 -15.75 -5.50 19.56
C GLY A 75 -14.87 -4.28 19.78
N GLY A 76 -14.97 -3.32 18.86
CA GLY A 76 -14.28 -2.02 18.92
C GLY A 76 -14.21 -1.51 20.36
N GLY A 77 -12.99 -1.30 20.85
CA GLY A 77 -12.71 -1.02 22.25
C GLY A 77 -13.37 0.26 22.74
N TYR A 78 -14.61 0.14 23.21
CA TYR A 78 -15.27 1.01 24.19
C TYR A 78 -16.21 0.14 25.03
N ALA A 79 -15.65 -0.38 26.12
CA ALA A 79 -16.39 -0.75 27.33
C ALA A 79 -15.91 0.15 28.45
#